data_AF-A0A2E9AHV6-F1
#
_entry.id   AF-A0A2E9AHV6-F1
#
_cell.length_a   1.000
_cell.length_b   1.000
_cell.length_c   1.000
_cell.angle_alpha   90.00
_cell.angle_beta   90.00
_cell.angle_gamma   90.00
#
_symmetry.space_group_name_H-M   'P 1'
#
loop_
_entity.id
_entity.type
_entity.pdbx_description
1 polymer ?
#
loop_
_entity_poly.entity_id
_entity_poly.type
_entity_poly.pdbx_seq_one_letter_code
_entity_poly.pdbx_strand_id
1 'polypeptide(L)'
;MKARSATIARQTAETDIQVTLDLDGDGVFAADTGVGFFDHMLHQISRHGMIDLDVRATGDLHIDDHHTVEDVGICIGQALREAVGDKRGITRYGHAYVPLDEALSRVVVDLSGRPGLFFAADFTRDKIGTFDVELVREFFQGVASAGALTLHMDALKGHNAHHVAETLFKAFGRALRMAVSADARSGDSMPSTKGSL
;
A
#
# COMPACT_ATOMS: atom_id res chain seq x y z
N MET A 1 -17.95 -8.60 -15.74
CA MET A 1 -17.67 -7.70 -14.60
C MET A 1 -16.79 -6.57 -15.11
N LYS A 2 -16.96 -5.35 -14.59
CA LYS A 2 -16.03 -4.24 -14.87
C LYS A 2 -14.69 -4.60 -14.23
N ALA A 3 -13.57 -4.34 -14.91
CA ALA A 3 -12.25 -4.55 -14.34
C ALA A 3 -12.09 -3.72 -13.05
N ARG A 4 -11.49 -4.31 -12.01
CA ARG A 4 -11.22 -3.63 -10.73
C ARG A 4 -9.88 -2.90 -10.81
N SER A 5 -9.86 -1.94 -11.74
CA SER A 5 -8.68 -1.16 -12.11
C SER A 5 -8.95 0.33 -12.06
N ALA A 6 -7.94 1.12 -11.72
CA ALA A 6 -8.00 2.58 -11.73
C ALA A 6 -6.68 3.19 -12.18
N THR A 7 -6.77 4.35 -12.84
CA THR A 7 -5.62 5.18 -13.20
C THR A 7 -5.81 6.57 -12.61
N ILE A 8 -4.83 6.99 -11.80
CA ILE A 8 -4.79 8.30 -11.14
C ILE A 8 -3.66 9.10 -11.74
N ALA A 9 -3.93 10.36 -12.08
CA ALA A 9 -2.92 11.33 -12.46
C ALA A 9 -3.04 12.54 -11.53
N ARG A 10 -1.92 12.97 -10.94
CA ARG A 10 -1.86 14.07 -9.99
C ARG A 10 -0.60 14.90 -10.25
N GLN A 11 -0.80 16.21 -10.38
CA GLN A 11 0.28 17.17 -10.60
C GLN A 11 0.19 18.32 -9.59
N THR A 12 1.31 18.66 -8.99
CA THR A 12 1.50 19.82 -8.10
C THR A 12 2.71 20.63 -8.57
N ALA A 13 3.14 21.61 -7.77
CA ALA A 13 4.40 22.31 -8.01
C ALA A 13 5.63 21.47 -7.64
N GLU A 14 5.45 20.42 -6.84
CA GLU A 14 6.51 19.57 -6.28
C GLU A 14 6.63 18.26 -7.08
N THR A 15 5.51 17.68 -7.52
CA THR A 15 5.46 16.36 -8.14
C THR A 15 4.52 16.27 -9.36
N ASP A 16 4.81 15.32 -10.25
CA ASP A 16 3.96 14.87 -11.35
C ASP A 16 3.92 13.33 -11.33
N ILE A 17 2.74 12.77 -11.05
CA ILE A 17 2.56 11.35 -10.74
C ILE A 17 1.42 10.76 -11.54
N GLN A 18 1.68 9.58 -12.11
CA GLN A 18 0.67 8.69 -12.66
C GLN A 18 0.78 7.30 -12.02
N VAL A 19 -0.33 6.78 -11.53
CA VAL A 19 -0.46 5.43 -10.98
C VAL A 19 -1.57 4.69 -11.72
N THR A 20 -1.29 3.50 -12.24
CA THR A 20 -2.32 2.56 -12.69
C THR A 20 -2.24 1.29 -11.86
N LEU A 21 -3.39 0.83 -11.38
CA LEU A 21 -3.51 -0.34 -10.53
C LEU A 21 -4.64 -1.25 -11.02
N ASP A 22 -4.41 -2.57 -11.02
CA ASP A 22 -5.44 -3.60 -11.22
C ASP A 22 -5.42 -4.60 -10.04
N LEU A 23 -6.53 -4.65 -9.30
CA LEU A 23 -6.70 -5.53 -8.14
C LEU A 23 -6.79 -7.02 -8.51
N ASP A 24 -7.14 -7.33 -9.75
CA ASP A 24 -7.29 -8.69 -10.28
C ASP A 24 -6.09 -9.12 -11.14
N GLY A 25 -4.93 -8.53 -10.90
CA GLY A 25 -3.70 -8.75 -11.67
C GLY A 25 -2.94 -10.05 -11.36
N ASP A 26 -1.79 -10.17 -12.00
CA ASP A 26 -0.85 -11.29 -11.85
C ASP A 26 0.41 -10.89 -11.05
N GLY A 27 0.48 -9.65 -10.57
CA GLY A 27 1.65 -9.08 -9.90
C GLY A 27 2.67 -8.53 -10.89
N VAL A 28 2.19 -8.03 -12.04
CA VAL A 28 2.99 -7.29 -13.01
C VAL A 28 3.34 -5.94 -12.44
N PHE A 29 4.62 -5.57 -12.50
CA PHE A 29 5.13 -4.37 -11.87
C PHE A 29 5.99 -3.55 -12.82
N ALA A 30 5.73 -2.24 -12.86
CA ALA A 30 6.61 -1.24 -13.41
C ALA A 30 6.61 -0.02 -12.50
N ALA A 31 7.78 0.47 -12.11
CA ALA A 31 7.89 1.74 -11.42
C ALA A 31 9.10 2.51 -11.90
N ASP A 32 8.95 3.83 -11.92
CA ASP A 32 10.01 4.80 -12.08
C ASP A 32 9.67 6.01 -11.21
N THR A 33 10.07 5.95 -9.95
CA THR A 33 9.86 7.06 -8.99
C THR A 33 11.09 7.95 -8.80
N GLY A 34 12.22 7.54 -9.38
CA GLY A 34 13.53 8.12 -9.08
C GLY A 34 14.13 7.68 -7.74
N VAL A 35 13.41 6.93 -6.91
CA VAL A 35 13.84 6.46 -5.58
C VAL A 35 13.94 4.93 -5.57
N GLY A 36 15.14 4.41 -5.86
CA GLY A 36 15.31 2.97 -6.15
C GLY A 36 14.91 2.00 -5.01
N PHE A 37 15.11 2.36 -3.73
CA PHE A 37 14.63 1.53 -2.62
C PHE A 37 13.10 1.51 -2.55
N PHE A 38 12.46 2.64 -2.83
CA PHE A 38 11.01 2.75 -2.84
C PHE A 38 10.39 1.97 -4.01
N ASP A 39 10.98 2.01 -5.20
CA ASP A 39 10.58 1.15 -6.33
C ASP A 39 10.64 -0.33 -5.95
N HIS A 40 11.71 -0.76 -5.28
CA HIS A 40 11.83 -2.12 -4.75
C HIS A 40 10.72 -2.46 -3.73
N MET A 41 10.34 -1.51 -2.87
CA MET A 41 9.25 -1.69 -1.90
C MET A 41 7.87 -1.78 -2.58
N LEU A 42 7.58 -0.95 -3.58
CA LEU A 42 6.34 -1.00 -4.36
C LEU A 42 6.20 -2.33 -5.11
N HIS A 43 7.31 -2.87 -5.62
CA HIS A 43 7.33 -4.20 -6.23
C HIS A 43 6.89 -5.29 -5.25
N GLN A 44 7.25 -5.18 -3.96
CA GLN A 44 6.80 -6.15 -2.95
C GLN A 44 5.28 -6.13 -2.79
N ILE A 45 4.64 -4.97 -2.86
CA ILE A 45 3.17 -4.84 -2.81
C ILE A 45 2.57 -5.56 -4.01
N SER A 46 3.01 -5.24 -5.22
CA SER A 46 2.50 -5.85 -6.45
C SER A 46 2.66 -7.37 -6.43
N ARG A 47 3.89 -7.85 -6.17
CA ARG A 47 4.23 -9.27 -6.22
C ARG A 47 3.48 -10.11 -5.19
N HIS A 48 3.36 -9.61 -3.96
CA HIS A 48 2.71 -10.36 -2.88
C HIS A 48 1.20 -10.10 -2.78
N GLY A 49 0.74 -8.99 -3.33
CA GLY A 49 -0.67 -8.66 -3.49
C GLY A 49 -1.33 -9.37 -4.67
N MET A 50 -0.56 -9.82 -5.67
CA MET A 50 -1.09 -10.20 -6.99
C MET A 50 -1.90 -9.05 -7.59
N ILE A 51 -1.33 -7.85 -7.52
CA ILE A 51 -1.94 -6.61 -8.02
C ILE A 51 -0.99 -6.10 -9.09
N ASP A 52 -1.50 -5.77 -10.26
CA ASP A 52 -0.69 -5.13 -11.29
C ASP A 52 -0.54 -3.65 -10.94
N LEU A 53 0.67 -3.12 -11.01
CA LEU A 53 0.99 -1.78 -10.55
C LEU A 53 2.01 -1.12 -11.49
N ASP A 54 1.59 -0.04 -12.14
CA ASP A 54 2.45 0.88 -12.90
C ASP A 54 2.50 2.24 -12.19
N VAL A 55 3.71 2.70 -11.86
CA VAL A 55 3.95 3.98 -11.19
C VAL A 55 4.97 4.79 -11.96
N ARG A 56 4.60 6.02 -12.33
CA ARG A 56 5.50 7.04 -12.87
C ARG A 56 5.46 8.24 -11.96
N ALA A 57 6.60 8.67 -11.46
CA ALA A 57 6.70 9.88 -10.66
C ALA A 57 7.94 10.68 -11.06
N THR A 58 7.75 11.98 -11.21
CA THR A 58 8.83 12.97 -11.21
C THR A 58 8.58 13.91 -10.05
N GLY A 59 9.58 14.13 -9.21
CA GLY A 59 9.48 15.04 -8.08
C GLY A 59 10.77 15.79 -7.83
N ASP A 60 10.73 16.65 -6.82
CA ASP A 60 11.81 17.53 -6.38
C ASP A 60 12.88 16.82 -5.54
N LEU A 61 13.39 15.68 -6.00
CA LEU A 61 14.39 14.82 -5.33
C LEU A 61 15.72 15.50 -4.93
N HIS A 62 15.95 16.73 -5.41
CA HIS A 62 17.07 17.56 -5.00
C HIS A 62 16.86 18.25 -3.65
N ILE A 63 15.62 18.30 -3.16
CA ILE A 63 15.24 18.70 -1.80
C ILE A 63 15.38 17.46 -0.90
N ASP A 64 14.51 16.47 -1.10
CA ASP A 64 14.55 15.13 -0.52
C ASP A 64 13.56 14.18 -1.24
N ASP A 65 13.40 12.95 -0.74
CA ASP A 65 12.48 11.96 -1.30
C ASP A 65 11.01 12.15 -0.83
N HIS A 66 10.74 13.09 0.08
CA HIS A 66 9.51 13.15 0.88
C HIS A 66 8.27 13.36 0.03
N HIS A 67 8.22 14.46 -0.75
CA HIS A 67 7.04 14.79 -1.55
C HIS A 67 6.73 13.69 -2.58
N THR A 68 7.77 13.11 -3.18
CA THR A 68 7.61 12.01 -4.15
C THR A 68 6.98 10.78 -3.48
N VAL A 69 7.51 10.34 -2.33
CA VAL A 69 7.02 9.13 -1.64
C VAL A 69 5.62 9.34 -1.07
N GLU A 70 5.36 10.48 -0.45
CA GLU A 70 4.03 10.85 0.06
C GLU A 70 2.99 10.86 -1.05
N ASP A 71 3.27 11.59 -2.14
CA ASP A 71 2.29 11.80 -3.21
C ASP A 71 2.03 10.51 -4.01
N VAL A 72 3.03 9.62 -4.16
CA VAL A 72 2.80 8.26 -4.70
C VAL A 72 1.87 7.48 -3.77
N GLY A 73 2.07 7.56 -2.44
CA GLY A 73 1.18 6.95 -1.46
C GLY A 73 -0.27 7.44 -1.58
N ILE A 74 -0.46 8.76 -1.75
CA ILE A 74 -1.77 9.37 -1.99
C ILE A 74 -2.40 8.81 -3.28
N CYS A 75 -1.67 8.78 -4.39
CA CYS A 75 -2.19 8.30 -5.67
C CYS A 75 -2.56 6.81 -5.63
N ILE A 76 -1.75 5.98 -4.98
CA ILE A 76 -2.07 4.56 -4.76
C ILE A 76 -3.33 4.43 -3.89
N GLY A 77 -3.45 5.21 -2.81
CA GLY A 77 -4.67 5.22 -1.99
C GLY A 77 -5.92 5.55 -2.81
N GLN A 78 -5.86 6.61 -3.64
CA GLN A 78 -6.96 6.97 -4.54
C GLN A 78 -7.30 5.85 -5.52
N ALA A 79 -6.29 5.25 -6.16
CA ALA A 79 -6.46 4.15 -7.11
C ALA A 79 -7.12 2.94 -6.44
N LEU A 80 -6.68 2.57 -5.23
CA LEU A 80 -7.29 1.48 -4.45
C LEU A 80 -8.77 1.75 -4.17
N ARG A 81 -9.10 2.98 -3.73
CA ARG A 81 -10.49 3.34 -3.42
C ARG A 81 -11.39 3.24 -4.65
N GLU A 82 -10.91 3.71 -5.80
CA GLU A 82 -11.66 3.63 -7.06
C GLU A 82 -11.79 2.19 -7.57
N ALA A 83 -10.69 1.43 -7.54
CA ALA A 83 -10.65 0.05 -8.02
C ALA A 83 -11.51 -0.91 -7.19
N VAL A 84 -11.56 -0.72 -5.86
CA VAL A 84 -12.41 -1.54 -4.97
C VAL A 84 -13.91 -1.25 -5.18
N GLY A 85 -14.27 -0.03 -5.57
CA GLY A 85 -15.66 0.35 -5.83
C GLY A 85 -16.55 0.33 -4.58
N ASP A 86 -17.74 -0.27 -4.70
CA ASP A 86 -18.75 -0.29 -3.64
C ASP A 86 -18.49 -1.31 -2.52
N LYS A 87 -17.38 -2.05 -2.60
CA LYS A 87 -16.93 -3.05 -1.61
C LYS A 87 -17.92 -4.19 -1.37
N ARG A 88 -18.87 -4.42 -2.27
CA ARG A 88 -19.79 -5.56 -2.14
C ARG A 88 -19.07 -6.85 -2.47
N GLY A 89 -19.40 -7.89 -1.73
CA GLY A 89 -18.92 -9.25 -1.95
C GLY A 89 -17.43 -9.50 -1.73
N ILE A 90 -16.68 -8.51 -1.24
CA ILE A 90 -15.29 -8.73 -0.80
C ILE A 90 -15.24 -9.18 0.66
N THR A 91 -14.10 -9.78 1.03
CA THR A 91 -13.81 -10.21 2.41
C THR A 91 -13.71 -9.01 3.37
N ARG A 92 -13.40 -7.81 2.85
CA ARG A 92 -13.25 -6.51 3.53
C ARG A 92 -12.04 -6.43 4.47
N TYR A 93 -11.82 -7.47 5.24
CA TYR A 93 -10.74 -7.59 6.20
C TYR A 93 -9.64 -8.47 5.65
N GLY A 94 -8.40 -8.09 5.90
CA GLY A 94 -7.25 -8.90 5.56
C GLY A 94 -6.15 -8.75 6.57
N HIS A 95 -5.36 -9.80 6.75
CA HIS A 95 -4.19 -9.74 7.61
C HIS A 95 -3.09 -10.65 7.09
N ALA A 96 -1.85 -10.31 7.42
CA ALA A 96 -0.70 -11.16 7.12
C ALA A 96 0.39 -10.98 8.16
N TYR A 97 1.08 -12.07 8.44
CA TYR A 97 2.36 -12.09 9.13
C TYR A 97 3.43 -12.49 8.12
N VAL A 98 4.48 -11.68 7.98
CA VAL A 98 5.54 -11.96 7.01
C VAL A 98 6.90 -11.79 7.67
N PRO A 99 7.74 -12.84 7.66
CA PRO A 99 9.13 -12.72 8.06
C PRO A 99 10.04 -12.37 6.88
N LEU A 100 11.21 -11.82 7.21
CA LEU A 100 12.38 -11.77 6.35
C LEU A 100 13.59 -11.88 7.28
N ASP A 101 14.24 -13.03 7.22
CA ASP A 101 15.28 -13.44 8.16
C ASP A 101 14.86 -13.23 9.62
N GLU A 102 15.52 -12.33 10.35
CA GLU A 102 15.24 -12.05 11.75
C GLU A 102 14.02 -11.14 11.97
N ALA A 103 13.60 -10.42 10.93
CA ALA A 103 12.46 -9.52 10.99
C ALA A 103 11.13 -10.27 10.84
N LEU A 104 10.10 -9.75 11.50
CA LEU A 104 8.72 -10.22 11.39
C LEU A 104 7.77 -9.05 11.56
N SER A 105 6.91 -8.85 10.57
CA SER A 105 5.84 -7.84 10.63
C SER A 105 4.46 -8.47 10.57
N ARG A 106 3.49 -7.78 11.17
CA ARG A 106 2.06 -8.02 11.02
C ARG A 106 1.42 -6.79 10.38
N VAL A 107 0.58 -7.01 9.37
CA VAL A 107 -0.27 -5.95 8.81
C VAL A 107 -1.72 -6.42 8.80
N VAL A 108 -2.64 -5.52 9.15
CA VAL A 108 -4.09 -5.72 9.14
C VAL A 108 -4.75 -4.58 8.36
N VAL A 109 -5.65 -4.94 7.44
CA VAL A 109 -6.40 -4.02 6.58
C VAL A 109 -7.90 -4.18 6.88
N ASP A 110 -8.60 -3.06 7.08
CA ASP A 110 -10.07 -2.97 6.97
C ASP A 110 -10.40 -1.95 5.88
N LEU A 111 -11.06 -2.40 4.81
CA LEU A 111 -11.57 -1.55 3.72
C LEU A 111 -12.82 -0.78 4.18
N SER A 112 -12.61 0.04 5.21
CA SER A 112 -13.63 0.45 6.16
C SER A 112 -14.41 1.69 5.77
N GLY A 113 -13.91 2.45 4.78
CA GLY A 113 -14.37 3.80 4.47
C GLY A 113 -13.87 4.85 5.46
N ARG A 114 -13.07 4.46 6.46
CA ARG A 114 -12.54 5.33 7.51
C ARG A 114 -11.02 5.32 7.47
N PRO A 115 -10.38 6.47 7.16
CA PRO A 115 -8.94 6.55 7.15
C PRO A 115 -8.37 6.39 8.56
N GLY A 116 -7.32 5.59 8.68
CA GLY A 116 -6.57 5.48 9.93
C GLY A 116 -5.32 4.63 9.75
N LEU A 117 -4.17 5.16 10.16
CA LEU A 117 -2.92 4.41 10.20
C LEU A 117 -2.45 4.29 11.64
N PHE A 118 -2.26 3.06 12.09
CA PHE A 118 -1.66 2.72 13.37
C PHE A 118 -0.34 2.00 13.08
N PHE A 119 0.75 2.75 13.15
CA PHE A 119 2.07 2.30 12.74
C PHE A 119 2.98 2.13 13.97
N ALA A 120 3.38 0.88 14.23
CA ALA A 120 4.24 0.49 15.35
C ALA A 120 5.45 -0.27 14.79
N ALA A 121 6.40 0.45 14.21
CA ALA A 121 7.66 -0.09 13.76
C ALA A 121 8.80 0.88 14.07
N ASP A 122 9.79 0.37 14.80
CA ASP A 122 11.01 1.10 15.09
C ASP A 122 12.11 0.66 14.14
N PHE A 123 12.87 1.62 13.62
CA PHE A 123 14.02 1.36 12.76
C PHE A 123 15.31 1.64 13.52
N THR A 124 16.32 0.80 13.31
CA THR A 124 17.63 0.91 13.98
C THR A 124 18.57 1.91 13.30
N ARG A 125 18.15 2.49 12.17
CA ARG A 125 18.91 3.41 11.33
C ARG A 125 17.95 4.41 10.70
N ASP A 126 18.44 5.61 10.43
CA ASP A 126 17.64 6.67 9.80
C ASP A 126 17.47 6.45 8.30
N LYS A 127 18.41 5.74 7.66
CA LYS A 127 18.40 5.50 6.21
C LYS A 127 18.69 4.06 5.81
N ILE A 128 18.12 3.64 4.66
CA ILE A 128 18.45 2.41 3.93
C ILE A 128 19.02 2.82 2.57
N GLY A 129 20.33 2.73 2.40
CA GLY A 129 20.99 3.39 1.27
C GLY A 129 20.84 4.91 1.41
N THR A 130 20.12 5.54 0.48
CA THR A 130 19.79 6.98 0.52
C THR A 130 18.41 7.28 1.10
N PHE A 131 17.52 6.29 1.14
CA PHE A 131 16.11 6.42 1.50
C PHE A 131 15.91 6.59 3.01
N ASP A 132 15.17 7.62 3.42
CA ASP A 132 14.80 7.87 4.82
C ASP A 132 13.72 6.91 5.31
N VAL A 133 13.99 6.18 6.39
CA VAL A 133 13.07 5.12 6.88
C VAL A 133 11.75 5.67 7.38
N GLU A 134 11.70 6.94 7.79
CA GLU A 134 10.45 7.60 8.20
C GLU A 134 9.43 7.68 7.05
N LEU A 135 9.90 7.72 5.80
CA LEU A 135 9.04 7.77 4.62
C LEU A 135 8.24 6.49 4.41
N VAL A 136 8.62 5.38 5.05
CA VAL A 136 7.75 4.18 5.10
C VAL A 136 6.42 4.54 5.76
N ARG A 137 6.45 5.28 6.87
CA ARG A 137 5.24 5.69 7.57
C ARG A 137 4.44 6.67 6.71
N GLU A 138 5.10 7.68 6.14
CA GLU A 138 4.41 8.72 5.36
C GLU A 138 3.76 8.16 4.09
N PHE A 139 4.42 7.22 3.40
CA PHE A 139 3.82 6.46 2.32
C PHE A 139 2.50 5.80 2.74
N PHE A 140 2.52 5.01 3.82
CA PHE A 140 1.30 4.32 4.28
C PHE A 140 0.27 5.28 4.87
N GLN A 141 0.68 6.45 5.36
CA GLN A 141 -0.22 7.50 5.80
C GLN A 141 -1.01 8.05 4.60
N GLY A 142 -0.33 8.33 3.49
CA GLY A 142 -0.95 8.71 2.22
C GLY A 142 -1.93 7.64 1.71
N VAL A 143 -1.50 6.37 1.69
CA VAL A 143 -2.34 5.23 1.26
C VAL A 143 -3.59 5.11 2.12
N ALA A 144 -3.47 5.12 3.45
CA ALA A 144 -4.61 4.94 4.36
C ALA A 144 -5.59 6.12 4.29
N SER A 145 -5.06 7.35 4.25
CA SER A 145 -5.85 8.58 4.16
C SER A 145 -6.65 8.63 2.86
N ALA A 146 -5.98 8.50 1.71
CA ALA A 146 -6.60 8.65 0.41
C ALA A 146 -7.43 7.42 0.01
N GLY A 147 -7.01 6.23 0.45
CA GLY A 147 -7.75 4.98 0.27
C GLY A 147 -8.99 4.83 1.16
N ALA A 148 -9.18 5.74 2.12
CA ALA A 148 -10.25 5.69 3.12
C ALA A 148 -10.35 4.30 3.77
N LEU A 149 -9.20 3.77 4.20
CA LEU A 149 -9.07 2.45 4.80
C LEU A 149 -8.33 2.53 6.13
N THR A 150 -8.50 1.51 6.95
CA THR A 150 -7.83 1.41 8.25
C THR A 150 -6.70 0.40 8.17
N LEU A 151 -5.49 0.82 8.54
CA LEU A 151 -4.27 0.01 8.59
C LEU A 151 -3.73 -0.07 10.01
N HIS A 152 -3.42 -1.30 10.43
CA HIS A 152 -2.52 -1.56 11.54
C HIS A 152 -1.26 -2.22 10.99
N MET A 153 -0.11 -1.71 11.36
CA MET A 153 1.19 -2.18 10.89
C MET A 153 2.15 -2.28 12.08
N ASP A 154 2.57 -3.50 12.41
CA ASP A 154 3.45 -3.78 13.53
C ASP A 154 4.73 -4.46 13.04
N ALA A 155 5.91 -3.94 13.38
CA ALA A 155 7.16 -4.69 13.32
C ALA A 155 7.36 -5.39 14.66
N LEU A 156 7.03 -6.68 14.72
CA LEU A 156 7.03 -7.46 15.97
C LEU A 156 8.44 -7.78 16.48
N LYS A 157 9.39 -7.90 15.54
CA LYS A 157 10.83 -8.06 15.78
C LYS A 157 11.58 -7.77 14.50
N GLY A 158 12.86 -7.46 14.63
CA GLY A 158 13.77 -7.21 13.52
C GLY A 158 14.90 -6.30 13.97
N HIS A 159 16.05 -6.38 13.32
CA HIS A 159 17.17 -5.49 13.61
C HIS A 159 17.65 -4.76 12.36
N ASN A 160 17.66 -5.44 11.21
CA ASN A 160 18.00 -4.84 9.95
C ASN A 160 16.83 -3.97 9.44
N ALA A 161 17.08 -2.67 9.28
CA ALA A 161 16.07 -1.70 8.83
C ALA A 161 15.46 -2.07 7.47
N HIS A 162 16.27 -2.59 6.53
CA HIS A 162 15.78 -3.11 5.24
C HIS A 162 14.79 -4.24 5.48
N HIS A 163 15.16 -5.23 6.30
CA HIS A 163 14.32 -6.40 6.54
C HIS A 163 12.98 -5.99 7.16
N VAL A 164 13.00 -5.07 8.13
CA VAL A 164 11.78 -4.53 8.77
C VAL A 164 10.89 -3.79 7.77
N ALA A 165 11.46 -2.91 6.93
CA ALA A 165 10.68 -2.20 5.91
C ALA A 165 10.07 -3.20 4.92
N GLU A 166 10.87 -4.12 4.39
CA GLU A 166 10.43 -5.07 3.39
C GLU A 166 9.33 -6.00 3.94
N THR A 167 9.40 -6.45 5.19
CA THR A 167 8.33 -7.26 5.80
C THR A 167 7.01 -6.51 5.92
N LEU A 168 7.03 -5.20 6.20
CA LEU A 168 5.82 -4.37 6.24
C LEU A 168 5.14 -4.28 4.87
N PHE A 169 5.90 -4.01 3.80
CA PHE A 169 5.36 -3.93 2.45
C PHE A 169 4.84 -5.29 1.94
N LYS A 170 5.58 -6.39 2.19
CA LYS A 170 5.12 -7.74 1.86
C LYS A 170 3.84 -8.11 2.60
N ALA A 171 3.78 -7.81 3.91
CA ALA A 171 2.61 -8.08 4.72
C ALA A 171 1.41 -7.24 4.27
N PHE A 172 1.60 -5.97 3.91
CA PHE A 172 0.56 -5.13 3.34
C PHE A 172 0.00 -5.72 2.05
N GLY A 173 0.85 -6.10 1.09
CA GLY A 173 0.40 -6.73 -0.16
C GLY A 173 -0.47 -7.96 0.08
N ARG A 174 -0.03 -8.88 0.95
CA ARG A 174 -0.80 -10.09 1.29
C ARG A 174 -2.11 -9.78 2.03
N ALA A 175 -2.08 -8.84 2.98
CA ALA A 175 -3.26 -8.45 3.73
C ALA A 175 -4.29 -7.79 2.81
N LEU A 176 -3.86 -6.90 1.92
CA LEU A 176 -4.71 -6.24 0.94
C LEU A 176 -5.34 -7.28 -0.01
N ARG A 177 -4.55 -8.22 -0.55
CA ARG A 177 -5.06 -9.32 -1.39
C ARG A 177 -6.21 -10.06 -0.72
N MET A 178 -6.05 -10.40 0.55
CA MET A 178 -7.11 -11.06 1.33
C MET A 178 -8.34 -10.15 1.45
N ALA A 179 -8.15 -8.89 1.83
CA ALA A 179 -9.24 -7.94 2.04
C ALA A 179 -10.09 -7.70 0.78
N VAL A 180 -9.45 -7.63 -0.40
CA VAL A 180 -10.13 -7.40 -1.69
C VAL A 180 -10.62 -8.69 -2.35
N SER A 181 -10.30 -9.87 -1.81
CA SER A 181 -10.75 -11.15 -2.38
C SER A 181 -12.26 -11.30 -2.22
N ALA A 182 -12.91 -11.89 -3.22
CA ALA A 182 -14.32 -12.24 -3.15
C ALA A 182 -14.59 -13.21 -1.98
N ASP A 183 -15.63 -12.93 -1.20
CA ASP A 183 -16.09 -13.82 -0.12
C ASP A 183 -17.09 -14.83 -0.69
N ALA A 184 -16.63 -16.08 -0.82
CA ALA A 184 -17.41 -17.18 -1.37
C ALA A 184 -18.71 -17.49 -0.61
N ARG A 185 -18.85 -17.06 0.66
CA ARG A 185 -20.04 -17.30 1.49
C ARG A 185 -20.99 -16.11 1.52
N SER A 186 -20.46 -14.91 1.32
CA SER A 186 -21.23 -13.65 1.41
C SER A 186 -21.83 -13.22 0.07
N GLY A 187 -21.40 -13.80 -1.05
CA GLY A 187 -21.94 -13.47 -2.38
C GLY A 187 -21.73 -11.98 -2.70
N ASP A 188 -22.77 -11.27 -3.12
CA ASP A 188 -22.74 -9.82 -3.41
C ASP A 188 -23.26 -8.94 -2.25
N SER A 189 -23.22 -9.47 -1.02
CA SER A 189 -23.69 -8.70 0.14
C SER A 189 -22.69 -7.62 0.56
N MET A 190 -23.22 -6.55 1.14
CA MET A 190 -22.40 -5.49 1.76
C MET A 190 -21.80 -6.04 3.06
N PRO A 191 -20.46 -6.08 3.23
CA PRO A 191 -19.82 -6.65 4.42
C PRO A 191 -19.85 -5.68 5.61
N SER A 192 -21.03 -5.15 5.93
CA SER A 192 -21.25 -4.16 7.00
C SER A 192 -22.66 -4.28 7.56
N THR A 193 -22.79 -4.38 8.88
CA THR A 193 -24.08 -4.38 9.58
C THR A 193 -24.84 -3.06 9.46
N LYS A 194 -24.14 -1.96 9.12
CA LYS A 194 -24.74 -0.64 8.86
C LYS A 194 -25.36 -0.54 7.45
N GLY A 195 -25.15 -1.53 6.58
CA GLY A 195 -25.61 -1.52 5.20
C GLY A 195 -24.82 -0.60 4.25
N SER A 196 -23.72 0.02 4.71
CA SER A 196 -22.86 0.91 3.92
C SER A 196 -21.40 0.93 4.41
N LEU A 197 -20.48 1.34 3.53
CA LEU A 197 -19.02 1.47 3.70
C LEU A 197 -18.44 2.58 2.78
#